data_AF-A0A0E3S506-F1
#
_entry.id   AF-A0A0E3S506-F1
#
_cell.length_a   1.000
_cell.length_b   1.000
_cell.length_c   1.000
_cell.angle_alpha   90.00
_cell.angle_beta   90.00
_cell.angle_gamma   90.00
#
_symmetry.space_group_name_H-M   'P 1'
#
loop_
_entity.id
_entity.type
_entity.pdbx_description
1 polymer ?
#
loop_
_entity_poly.entity_id
_entity_poly.type
_entity_poly.pdbx_seq_one_letter_code
_entity_poly.pdbx_strand_id
1 'polypeptide(L)' 'MAKQPKLQILNVTLFLLLLLQLLTGIRLWFVELLRWEDSQTWMNLHLITGFGLVVLVLVHVYTNWWWVKSQFIFSK' A
#
# COMPACT_ATOMS: atom_id res chain seq x y z
N MET A 1 -17.20 20.25 -2.51
CA MET A 1 -17.01 18.78 -2.64
C MET A 1 -17.36 18.13 -1.32
N ALA A 2 -18.47 17.40 -1.24
CA ALA A 2 -18.79 16.63 -0.03
C ALA A 2 -17.67 15.61 0.21
N LYS A 3 -17.04 15.64 1.39
CA LYS A 3 -16.03 14.66 1.79
C LYS A 3 -16.71 13.28 1.75
N GLN A 4 -16.31 12.41 0.82
CA GLN A 4 -16.83 11.05 0.76
C GLN A 4 -16.15 10.24 1.87
N PRO A 5 -16.82 9.92 2.99
CA PRO A 5 -16.18 9.28 4.15
C PRO A 5 -15.52 7.94 3.78
N LYS A 6 -16.08 7.22 2.80
CA LYS A 6 -15.54 5.97 2.26
C LYS A 6 -14.13 6.13 1.68
N LEU A 7 -13.88 7.22 0.95
CA LEU A 7 -12.57 7.51 0.36
C LEU A 7 -11.54 7.92 1.41
N GLN A 8 -11.97 8.66 2.44
CA GLN A 8 -11.08 9.05 3.53
C GLN A 8 -10.60 7.81 4.30
N ILE A 9 -11.52 6.89 4.60
CA ILE A 9 -11.18 5.61 5.24
C ILE A 9 -10.22 4.82 4.34
N LEU A 10 -10.54 4.68 3.05
CA LEU A 10 -9.67 3.96 2.10
C LEU A 10 -8.26 4.54 2.04
N ASN A 11 -8.12 5.86 2.02
CA ASN A 11 -6.83 6.55 1.98
C ASN A 11 -6.01 6.32 3.26
N VAL A 12 -6.65 6.41 4.43
CA VAL A 12 -5.99 6.14 5.71
C VAL A 12 -5.55 4.68 5.79
N THR A 13 -6.41 3.73 5.39
CA THR A 13 -6.06 2.31 5.36
C THR A 13 -4.90 2.02 4.42
N LEU A 14 -4.90 2.61 3.21
CA LEU A 14 -3.79 2.51 2.27
C LEU A 14 -2.48 3.03 2.85
N PHE A 15 -2.52 4.21 3.49
CA PHE A 15 -1.34 4.81 4.08
C PHE A 15 -0.75 3.94 5.20
N LEU A 16 -1.60 3.41 6.09
CA LEU A 16 -1.15 2.54 7.19
C LEU A 16 -0.55 1.23 6.67
N LEU A 17 -1.17 0.61 5.67
CA LEU A 17 -0.63 -0.62 5.07
C LEU A 17 0.67 -0.36 4.32
N LEU A 18 0.79 0.77 3.61
CA LEU A 18 2.04 1.16 2.95
C LEU A 18 3.16 1.36 3.98
N LEU A 19 2.86 2.04 5.10
CA LEU A 19 3.82 2.22 6.18
C LEU A 19 4.27 0.88 6.78
N LEU A 20 3.33 -0.03 7.03
CA LEU A 20 3.64 -1.38 7.51
C LEU A 20 4.49 -2.16 6.50
N GLN A 21 4.18 -2.05 5.21
CA GLN A 21 4.96 -2.68 4.14
C GLN A 21 6.39 -2.14 4.08
N LEU A 22 6.57 -0.83 4.25
CA LEU A 22 7.88 -0.20 4.29
C LEU A 22 8.70 -0.68 5.49
N LEU A 23 8.11 -0.70 6.69
CA LEU A 23 8.80 -1.13 7.91
C LEU A 23 9.21 -2.61 7.85
N THR A 24 8.29 -3.47 7.39
CA THR A 24 8.57 -4.90 7.22
C THR A 24 9.61 -5.15 6.12
N GLY A 25 9.55 -4.42 5.01
CA GLY A 25 10.52 -4.50 3.92
C GLY A 25 11.92 -4.04 4.36
N ILE A 26 12.02 -2.90 5.07
CA ILE A 26 13.29 -2.42 5.64
C ILE A 26 13.87 -3.45 6.59
N ARG A 27 13.07 -4.01 7.50
CA ARG A 27 13.52 -5.07 8.41
C ARG A 27 14.08 -6.26 7.65
N LEU A 28 13.34 -6.79 6.67
CA LEU A 28 13.76 -7.96 5.90
C LEU A 28 15.04 -7.67 5.10
N TRP A 29 15.19 -6.46 4.56
CA TRP A 29 16.42 -6.04 3.90
C TRP A 29 17.62 -6.04 4.86
N PHE A 30 17.47 -5.51 6.08
CA PHE A 30 18.54 -5.55 7.09
C PHE A 30 18.86 -6.98 7.55
N VAL A 31 17.86 -7.85 7.66
CA VAL A 31 18.06 -9.27 7.99
C VAL A 31 18.98 -9.92 6.96
N GLU A 32 18.71 -9.71 5.67
CA GLU A 32 19.55 -10.23 4.58
C GLU A 32 20.95 -9.60 4.59
N LEU A 33 21.03 -8.27 4.72
CA LEU A 33 22.29 -7.52 4.68
C LEU A 33 23.24 -7.89 5.83
N LEU A 34 22.69 -8.02 7.04
CA LEU A 34 23.45 -8.26 8.26
C LEU A 34 23.50 -9.74 8.64
N ARG A 35 22.88 -10.62 7.84
CA ARG A 35 22.72 -12.06 8.08
C ARG A 35 22.16 -12.36 9.47
N TRP A 36 21.15 -11.59 9.87
CA TRP A 36 20.43 -11.87 11.12
C TRP A 36 19.56 -13.11 10.95
N GLU A 37 19.18 -13.71 12.08
CA GLU A 37 18.18 -14.77 12.05
C GLU A 37 16.86 -14.21 11.52
N ASP A 38 16.42 -14.74 10.38
CA ASP A 38 15.13 -14.34 9.84
C ASP A 38 14.01 -14.99 10.63
N SER A 39 12.92 -14.26 10.79
CA SER A 39 11.72 -14.77 11.42
C SER A 39 10.66 -14.88 10.34
N GLN A 40 10.32 -16.14 10.03
CA GLN A 40 9.29 -16.52 9.07
C GLN A 40 7.98 -15.73 9.27
N THR A 41 7.67 -15.35 10.52
CA THR A 41 6.53 -14.50 10.87
C THR A 41 6.56 -13.15 10.16
N TRP A 42 7.71 -12.47 10.11
CA TRP A 42 7.84 -11.16 9.45
C TRP A 42 7.78 -11.27 7.93
N MET A 43 8.35 -12.33 7.36
CA MET A 43 8.21 -12.63 5.94
C MET A 43 6.74 -12.87 5.56
N ASN A 44 6.06 -13.73 6.32
CA ASN A 44 4.64 -14.00 6.10
C ASN A 44 3.79 -12.74 6.26
N LEU A 45 4.08 -11.91 7.28
CA LEU A 45 3.39 -10.64 7.47
C LEU A 45 3.56 -9.73 6.25
N HIS A 46 4.80 -9.52 5.79
CA HIS A 46 5.12 -8.68 4.62
C HIS A 46 4.40 -9.16 3.35
N LEU A 47 4.33 -10.47 3.13
CA LEU A 47 3.64 -11.06 1.98
C LEU A 47 2.12 -10.83 2.05
N ILE A 48 1.50 -11.10 3.20
CA ILE A 48 0.06 -10.93 3.41
C ILE A 48 -0.33 -9.46 3.28
N THR A 49 0.41 -8.56 3.94
CA THR A 49 0.13 -7.12 3.89
C THR A 49 0.40 -6.55 2.51
N GLY A 50 1.42 -7.04 1.81
CA GLY A 50 1.73 -6.66 0.42
C GLY A 50 0.61 -7.04 -0.54
N PHE A 51 0.08 -8.27 -0.43
CA PHE A 51 -1.07 -8.69 -1.21
C PHE A 51 -2.30 -7.83 -0.93
N GLY A 52 -2.61 -7.59 0.35
CA GLY A 52 -3.72 -6.72 0.75
C GLY A 52 -3.58 -5.29 0.22
N LEU A 53 -2.36 -4.73 0.25
CA LEU A 53 -2.04 -3.41 -0.29
C LEU A 53 -2.34 -3.33 -1.79
N VAL A 54 -1.94 -4.34 -2.58
CA VAL A 54 -2.23 -4.39 -4.03
C VAL A 54 -3.73 -4.35 -4.30
N VAL A 55 -4.51 -5.17 -3.57
CA VAL A 55 -5.98 -5.19 -3.71
C VAL A 55 -6.58 -3.82 -3.39
N LEU A 56 -6.15 -3.18 -2.30
CA LEU A 56 -6.65 -1.86 -1.91
C LEU A 56 -6.26 -0.76 -2.90
N VAL A 57 -5.06 -0.83 -3.48
CA VAL A 57 -4.63 0.11 -4.53
C VAL A 57 -5.57 -0.01 -5.74
N LEU A 58 -5.90 -1.23 -6.18
CA LEU A 58 -6.86 -1.44 -7.27
C LEU A 58 -8.25 -0.87 -6.94
N VAL A 59 -8.76 -1.11 -5.73
CA VAL A 59 -10.03 -0.53 -5.27
C VAL A 59 -9.96 0.99 -5.25
N HIS A 60 -8.84 1.56 -4.82
CA HIS A 60 -8.64 3.01 -4.80
C HIS A 60 -8.59 3.62 -6.20
N VAL A 61 -7.88 2.99 -7.15
CA VAL A 61 -7.87 3.42 -8.55
C VAL A 61 -9.27 3.33 -9.16
N TYR A 62 -9.99 2.24 -8.93
CA TYR A 62 -11.36 2.06 -9.44
C TYR A 62 -12.33 3.12 -8.88
N THR A 63 -12.30 3.36 -7.57
CA THR A 63 -13.16 4.35 -6.92
C THR A 63 -12.81 5.79 -7.31
N ASN A 64 -11.55 6.06 -7.66
CA ASN A 64 -11.07 7.35 -8.14
C ASN A 64 -10.90 7.44 -9.66
N TRP A 65 -11.47 6.52 -10.43
CA TRP A 65 -11.16 6.37 -11.86
C TRP A 65 -11.37 7.66 -12.67
N TRP A 66 -12.38 8.46 -12.32
CA TRP A 66 -12.61 9.77 -12.92
C TRP A 66 -11.48 10.77 -12.69
N TRP A 67 -10.93 10.82 -11.47
CA TRP A 67 -9.77 11.64 -11.15
C TRP A 67 -8.50 11.11 -11.82
N VAL A 68 -8.32 9.79 -11.85
CA VAL A 68 -7.19 9.16 -12.56
C VAL A 68 -7.22 9.53 -14.04
N LYS A 69 -8.37 9.40 -14.71
CA LYS A 69 -8.54 9.82 -16.11
C LYS A 69 -8.22 11.30 -16.31
N SER A 70 -8.63 12.18 -15.39
CA SER A 70 -8.35 13.61 -15.54
C SER A 70 -6.85 13.90 -15.53
N GLN A 71 -6.02 13.11 -14.85
CA GLN A 71 -4.56 13.26 -14.89
C GLN A 71 -3.96 12.95 -16.27
N PHE A 72 -4.59 12.07 -17.06
CA PHE A 72 -4.12 11.71 -18.41
C PHE A 72 -4.72 12.61 -19.52
N ILE A 73 -5.86 13.26 -19.26
CA ILE A 73 -6.58 14.06 -20.26
C ILE A 73 -5.96 15.46 -20.46
N PHE A 74 -5.16 15.96 -19.51
CA PHE A 74 -4.45 17.25 -19.62
C PHE A 74 -3.09 17.19 -20.37
N SER A 75 -2.79 16.09 -21.07
CA SER A 75 -1.59 15.99 -21.93
C SER A 75 -1.82 16.45 -23.38
N LYS A 76 -2.80 17.32 -23.64
CA LYS A 76 -2.97 17.98 -24.95
C LYS A 76 -3.25 19.47 -24.80
#